data_AF-A0A959H576-F1
#
_entry.id   AF-A0A959H576-F1
#
_cell.length_a   1.000
_cell.length_b   1.000
_cell.length_c   1.000
_cell.angle_alpha   90.00
_cell.angle_beta   90.00
_cell.angle_gamma   90.00
#
_symmetry.space_group_name_H-M   'P 1'
#
loop_
_entity.id
_entity.type
_entity.pdbx_description
1 polymer ?
#
loop_
_entity_poly.entity_id
_entity_poly.type
_entity_poly.pdbx_seq_one_letter_code
_entity_poly.pdbx_strand_id
1 'polypeptide(L)'
;MKDILDFPESEPSVEEASLAAFIGPEQAYYLEQWGRLQEERALGFHYAALLLGPFWLLYRQLFRETALYLGLFLGLGLLRWSEIGFWLYEPVFFGGRLALLNLILGASANRLYLLHCKRQVEKILNEEEKEERQEALRRKGGVSLLPPVVFLLLALIWLISNYYQGHYGINTNFIF
;
A
#
# COMPACT_ATOMS: atom_id res chain seq x y z
N MET A 1 16.81 -11.97 -47.58
CA MET A 1 17.82 -11.31 -46.74
C MET A 1 17.12 -10.88 -45.47
N LYS A 2 17.35 -11.66 -44.40
CA LYS A 2 17.06 -11.38 -42.99
C LYS A 2 15.58 -11.31 -42.54
N ASP A 3 15.11 -12.49 -42.17
CA ASP A 3 14.22 -12.77 -41.04
C ASP A 3 14.65 -11.98 -39.79
N ILE A 4 14.04 -10.83 -39.50
CA ILE A 4 14.28 -10.07 -38.25
C ILE A 4 12.99 -9.46 -37.68
N LEU A 5 11.83 -10.12 -37.80
CA LEU A 5 10.65 -9.72 -37.01
C LEU A 5 9.81 -10.91 -36.53
N ASP A 6 10.45 -12.05 -36.28
CA ASP A 6 9.95 -12.99 -35.27
C ASP A 6 10.81 -12.79 -34.02
N PHE A 7 10.47 -11.78 -33.23
CA PHE A 7 10.74 -11.91 -31.79
C PHE A 7 9.85 -13.06 -31.34
N PRO A 8 10.39 -14.17 -30.79
CA PRO A 8 9.52 -15.08 -30.07
C PRO A 8 8.93 -14.25 -28.93
N GLU A 9 7.64 -13.92 -29.01
CA GLU A 9 6.85 -13.66 -27.81
C GLU A 9 7.00 -14.93 -26.98
N SER A 10 8.02 -14.98 -26.12
CA SER A 10 8.16 -16.06 -25.17
C SER A 10 6.88 -16.06 -24.38
N GLU A 11 6.10 -17.14 -24.46
CA GLU A 11 4.88 -17.27 -23.68
C GLU A 11 5.19 -16.88 -22.23
N PRO A 12 4.39 -16.00 -21.62
CA PRO A 12 4.66 -15.52 -20.27
C PRO A 12 4.79 -16.73 -19.35
N SER A 13 5.80 -16.70 -18.49
CA SER A 13 6.01 -17.79 -17.54
C SER A 13 4.75 -17.99 -16.69
N VAL A 14 4.54 -19.20 -16.17
CA VAL A 14 3.38 -19.49 -15.29
C VAL A 14 3.31 -18.50 -14.11
N GLU A 15 4.47 -18.06 -13.60
CA GLU A 15 4.57 -17.05 -12.55
C GLU A 15 4.07 -15.68 -13.03
N GLU A 16 4.55 -15.19 -14.17
CA GLU A 16 4.12 -13.90 -14.74
C GLU A 16 2.64 -13.90 -15.09
N ALA A 17 2.11 -14.96 -15.72
CA ALA A 17 0.69 -15.08 -16.02
C ALA A 17 -0.17 -15.07 -14.75
N SER A 18 0.29 -15.73 -13.69
CA SER A 18 -0.40 -15.76 -12.39
C SER A 18 -0.35 -14.40 -11.69
N LEU A 19 0.79 -13.70 -11.75
CA LEU A 19 0.92 -12.33 -11.26
C LEU A 19 0.00 -11.38 -12.02
N ALA A 20 -0.04 -11.47 -13.34
CA ALA A 20 -0.88 -10.64 -14.20
C ALA A 20 -2.37 -10.82 -13.83
N ALA A 21 -2.81 -12.08 -13.72
CA ALA A 21 -4.17 -12.42 -13.28
C ALA A 21 -4.50 -11.88 -11.88
N PHE A 22 -3.54 -11.90 -10.95
CA PHE A 22 -3.72 -11.36 -9.61
C PHE A 22 -3.74 -9.83 -9.57
N ILE A 23 -2.95 -9.13 -10.38
CA ILE A 23 -2.93 -7.64 -10.40
C ILE A 23 -4.20 -7.10 -11.05
N GLY A 24 -4.67 -7.77 -12.10
CA GLY A 24 -5.86 -7.39 -12.85
C GLY A 24 -5.59 -6.30 -13.90
N PRO A 25 -6.48 -5.32 -14.09
CA PRO A 25 -6.45 -4.41 -15.25
C PRO A 25 -5.13 -3.63 -15.43
N GLU A 26 -4.43 -3.30 -14.35
CA GLU A 26 -3.17 -2.54 -14.40
C GLU A 26 -1.91 -3.41 -14.44
N GLN A 27 -2.04 -4.69 -14.78
CA GLN A 27 -0.92 -5.63 -14.85
C GLN A 27 0.26 -5.12 -15.69
N ALA A 28 0.01 -4.51 -16.85
CA ALA A 28 1.06 -4.06 -17.76
C ALA A 28 1.99 -3.03 -17.10
N TYR A 29 1.41 -2.05 -16.39
CA TYR A 29 2.16 -1.03 -15.67
C TYR A 29 3.07 -1.64 -14.60
N TYR A 30 2.54 -2.56 -13.78
CA TYR A 30 3.31 -3.15 -12.69
C TYR A 30 4.39 -4.10 -13.19
N LEU A 31 4.09 -4.95 -14.18
CA LEU A 31 5.08 -5.86 -14.75
C LEU A 31 6.24 -5.11 -15.39
N GLU A 32 5.96 -4.04 -16.15
CA GLU A 32 7.01 -3.18 -16.72
C GLU A 32 7.86 -2.54 -15.63
N GLN A 33 7.22 -1.91 -14.62
CA GLN A 33 7.95 -1.26 -13.54
C GLN A 33 8.80 -2.25 -12.72
N TRP A 34 8.32 -3.47 -12.52
CA TRP A 34 9.07 -4.49 -11.80
C TRP A 34 10.21 -5.10 -12.61
N GLY A 35 10.09 -5.17 -13.94
CA GLY A 35 11.21 -5.49 -14.83
C GLY A 35 12.33 -4.46 -14.67
N ARG A 36 11.99 -3.17 -14.75
CA ARG A 36 12.94 -2.06 -14.57
C ARG A 36 13.60 -2.06 -13.19
N LEU A 37 12.85 -2.39 -12.13
CA LEU A 37 13.41 -2.53 -10.78
C LEU A 37 14.51 -3.60 -10.69
N GLN A 38 14.36 -4.70 -11.44
CA GLN A 38 15.31 -5.82 -11.42
C GLN A 38 16.55 -5.53 -12.27
N GLU A 39 16.36 -4.93 -13.44
CA GLU A 39 17.44 -4.69 -14.41
C GLU A 39 18.28 -3.44 -14.10
N GLU A 40 17.63 -2.32 -13.76
CA GLU A 40 18.28 -1.02 -13.68
C GLU A 40 18.72 -0.64 -12.25
N ARG A 41 18.37 -1.45 -11.24
CA ARG A 41 18.43 -1.08 -9.80
C ARG A 41 17.80 0.30 -9.51
N ALA A 42 16.86 0.72 -10.34
CA ALA A 42 16.22 2.02 -10.23
C ALA A 42 15.35 2.09 -8.97
N LEU A 43 15.21 3.29 -8.41
CA LEU A 43 14.19 3.55 -7.39
C LEU A 43 12.83 3.61 -8.10
N GLY A 44 12.05 2.54 -8.02
CA GLY A 44 10.69 2.46 -8.57
C GLY A 44 9.71 3.29 -7.75
N PHE A 45 9.84 4.61 -7.82
CA PHE A 45 9.03 5.55 -7.05
C PHE A 45 7.56 5.51 -7.47
N HIS A 46 6.65 5.48 -6.50
CA HIS A 46 5.21 5.40 -6.72
C HIS A 46 4.50 6.65 -6.21
N TYR A 47 4.11 7.53 -7.14
CA TYR A 47 3.50 8.82 -6.82
C TYR A 47 2.17 8.70 -6.07
N ALA A 48 1.29 7.77 -6.45
CA ALA A 48 0.04 7.58 -5.73
C ALA A 48 0.26 7.19 -4.26
N ALA A 49 1.26 6.37 -3.96
CA ALA A 49 1.58 5.97 -2.60
C ALA A 49 2.21 7.12 -1.78
N LEU A 50 2.99 8.00 -2.42
CA LEU A 50 3.48 9.24 -1.81
C LEU A 50 2.31 10.17 -1.42
N LEU A 51 1.35 10.39 -2.32
CA LEU A 51 0.30 11.38 -2.10
C LEU A 51 -0.83 10.84 -1.21
N LEU A 52 -1.21 9.58 -1.41
CA LEU A 52 -2.37 8.97 -0.75
C LEU A 52 -1.99 8.12 0.46
N GLY A 53 -0.70 7.86 0.70
CA GLY A 53 -0.22 7.20 1.90
C GLY A 53 -0.95 5.86 2.18
N PRO A 54 -1.56 5.69 3.37
CA PRO A 54 -2.25 4.46 3.74
C PRO A 54 -3.50 4.18 2.88
N PHE A 55 -4.10 5.17 2.24
CA PHE A 55 -5.24 4.95 1.34
C PHE A 55 -4.84 4.11 0.13
N TRP A 56 -3.63 4.31 -0.41
CA TRP A 56 -3.11 3.49 -1.51
C TRP A 56 -2.87 2.03 -1.06
N LEU A 57 -2.32 1.83 0.14
CA LEU A 57 -2.11 0.49 0.70
C LEU A 57 -3.44 -0.25 0.89
N LEU A 58 -4.45 0.42 1.43
CA LEU A 58 -5.79 -0.13 1.62
C LEU A 58 -6.48 -0.45 0.29
N TYR A 59 -6.37 0.45 -0.69
CA TYR A 59 -6.92 0.26 -2.03
C TYR A 59 -6.36 -1.01 -2.70
N ARG A 60 -5.06 -1.26 -2.55
CA ARG A 60 -4.37 -2.46 -3.07
C ARG A 60 -4.41 -3.66 -2.11
N GLN A 61 -5.19 -3.58 -1.03
CA GLN A 61 -5.40 -4.64 -0.04
C GLN A 61 -4.13 -5.09 0.73
N LEU A 62 -3.14 -4.20 0.88
CA LEU A 62 -1.94 -4.45 1.70
C LEU A 62 -2.23 -4.17 3.19
N PHE A 63 -3.11 -4.97 3.81
CA PHE A 63 -3.58 -4.73 5.18
C PHE A 63 -2.47 -4.84 6.23
N ARG A 64 -1.52 -5.77 6.06
CA ARG A 64 -0.39 -5.94 6.97
C ARG A 64 0.51 -4.71 6.95
N GLU A 65 0.87 -4.25 5.75
CA GLU A 65 1.71 -3.08 5.54
C GLU A 65 1.00 -1.80 6.00
N THR A 66 -0.33 -1.72 5.82
CA THR A 66 -1.16 -0.66 6.39
C THR A 66 -1.09 -0.64 7.91
N ALA A 67 -1.23 -1.79 8.57
CA ALA A 67 -1.14 -1.87 10.03
C ALA A 67 0.24 -1.46 10.54
N LEU A 68 1.31 -1.83 9.85
CA LEU A 68 2.67 -1.37 10.18
C LEU A 68 2.83 0.14 10.00
N TYR A 69 2.32 0.69 8.90
CA TYR A 69 2.33 2.13 8.63
C TYR A 69 1.59 2.91 9.72
N LEU A 70 0.35 2.50 10.04
CA LEU A 70 -0.45 3.15 11.08
C LEU A 70 0.15 2.96 12.47
N GLY A 71 0.66 1.76 12.78
CA GLY A 71 1.32 1.47 14.04
C GLY A 71 2.55 2.33 14.25
N LEU A 72 3.36 2.55 13.22
CA LEU A 72 4.51 3.45 13.28
C LEU A 72 4.07 4.91 13.43
N PHE A 73 3.07 5.35 12.66
CA PHE A 73 2.55 6.71 12.74
C PHE A 73 1.97 7.03 14.13
N LEU A 74 1.12 6.16 14.67
CA LEU A 74 0.49 6.30 15.98
C LEU A 74 1.48 6.09 17.12
N GLY A 75 2.38 5.11 16.99
CA GLY A 75 3.41 4.82 18.00
C GLY A 75 4.36 6.00 18.22
N LEU A 76 4.72 6.72 17.16
CA LEU A 76 5.46 7.99 17.29
C LEU A 76 4.66 9.09 17.99
N GLY A 77 3.31 9.04 17.94
CA GLY A 77 2.43 9.95 18.66
C GLY A 77 2.41 9.70 20.17
N LEU A 78 2.59 8.45 20.62
CA LEU A 78 2.63 8.08 22.04
C LEU A 78 3.80 8.74 22.80
N LEU A 79 4.84 9.18 22.07
CA LEU A 79 5.97 9.88 22.66
C LEU A 79 5.61 11.28 23.16
N ARG A 80 4.42 11.83 22.88
CA ARG A 80 3.97 13.20 23.20
C ARG A 80 4.38 13.71 24.59
N TRP A 81 4.34 12.86 25.61
CA TRP A 81 4.64 13.24 27.01
C TRP A 81 6.15 13.24 27.34
N SER A 82 7.01 12.91 26.38
CA SER A 82 8.46 13.06 26.49
C SER A 82 8.93 14.40 25.93
N GLU A 83 10.13 14.84 26.30
CA GLU A 83 10.79 16.03 25.73
C GLU A 83 10.89 15.97 24.20
N ILE A 84 11.00 14.77 23.64
CA ILE A 84 11.01 14.52 22.19
C ILE A 84 9.59 14.64 21.59
N GLY A 85 8.58 14.20 22.34
CA GLY A 85 7.19 14.19 21.92
C GLY A 85 6.53 15.55 21.83
N PHE A 86 6.94 16.50 22.67
CA PHE A 86 6.47 17.89 22.59
C PHE A 86 6.69 18.45 21.18
N TRP A 87 7.90 18.26 20.63
CA TRP A 87 8.21 18.66 19.26
C TRP A 87 7.39 17.88 18.23
N LEU A 88 7.15 16.57 18.42
CA LEU A 88 6.43 15.72 17.46
C LEU A 88 4.91 15.95 17.40
N TYR A 89 4.34 16.75 18.30
CA TYR A 89 2.89 17.02 18.37
C TYR A 89 2.49 18.38 17.81
N GLU A 90 3.44 19.29 17.64
CA GLU A 90 3.23 20.57 16.95
C GLU A 90 2.82 20.33 15.47
N PRO A 91 1.87 21.10 14.90
CA PRO A 91 1.30 20.83 13.58
C PRO A 91 2.33 20.68 12.45
N VAL A 92 3.41 21.48 12.49
CA VAL A 92 4.50 21.42 11.50
C VAL A 92 5.22 20.07 11.56
N PHE A 93 5.50 19.56 12.75
CA PHE A 93 6.18 18.27 12.92
C PHE A 93 5.24 17.09 12.71
N PHE A 94 3.95 17.24 13.04
CA PHE A 94 2.93 16.27 12.67
C PHE A 94 2.87 16.09 11.14
N GLY A 95 2.78 17.21 10.41
CA GLY A 95 2.83 17.23 8.94
C GLY A 95 4.15 16.67 8.40
N GLY A 96 5.28 17.06 9.00
CA GLY A 96 6.61 16.56 8.62
C GLY A 96 6.76 15.04 8.79
N ARG A 97 6.26 14.48 9.89
CA ARG A 97 6.24 13.02 10.12
C ARG A 97 5.39 12.31 9.06
N LEU A 98 4.20 12.82 8.77
CA LEU A 98 3.33 12.24 7.75
C LEU A 98 4.03 12.27 6.38
N ALA A 99 4.60 13.42 6.00
CA ALA A 99 5.34 13.58 4.75
C ALA A 99 6.53 12.63 4.65
N LEU A 100 7.29 12.45 5.74
CA LEU A 100 8.42 11.52 5.78
C LEU A 100 7.98 10.06 5.57
N LEU A 101 6.95 9.61 6.27
CA LEU A 101 6.43 8.24 6.11
C LEU A 101 5.88 8.02 4.69
N ASN A 102 5.16 9.00 4.14
CA ASN A 102 4.68 8.95 2.76
C ASN A 102 5.82 8.93 1.74
N LEU A 103 6.92 9.64 2.00
CA LEU A 103 8.10 9.63 1.13
C LEU A 103 8.77 8.25 1.10
N ILE A 104 8.95 7.64 2.28
CA ILE A 104 9.48 6.27 2.41
C ILE A 104 8.54 5.28 1.71
N LEU A 105 7.22 5.45 1.91
CA LEU A 105 6.23 4.61 1.25
C LEU A 105 6.28 4.78 -0.28
N GLY A 106 6.32 6.00 -0.80
CA GLY A 106 6.46 6.28 -2.23
C GLY A 106 7.68 5.61 -2.84
N ALA A 107 8.83 5.64 -2.16
CA ALA A 107 10.04 4.99 -2.63
C ALA A 107 10.00 3.45 -2.56
N SER A 108 9.21 2.87 -1.65
CA SER A 108 9.17 1.42 -1.40
C SER A 108 7.92 0.71 -1.93
N ALA A 109 6.89 1.44 -2.33
CA ALA A 109 5.56 0.95 -2.66
C ALA A 109 5.56 -0.11 -3.78
N ASN A 110 6.28 0.12 -4.88
CA ASN A 110 6.35 -0.87 -5.96
C ASN A 110 6.94 -2.20 -5.49
N ARG A 111 7.98 -2.16 -4.65
CA ARG A 111 8.60 -3.36 -4.07
C ARG A 111 7.69 -4.03 -3.06
N LEU A 112 7.02 -3.27 -2.20
CA LEU A 112 6.05 -3.81 -1.23
C LEU A 112 4.91 -4.53 -1.94
N TYR A 113 4.39 -3.94 -3.02
CA TYR A 113 3.31 -4.55 -3.78
C TYR A 113 3.78 -5.80 -4.54
N LEU A 114 4.96 -5.79 -5.16
CA LEU A 114 5.56 -6.99 -5.76
C LEU A 114 5.68 -8.14 -4.76
N LEU A 115 6.25 -7.88 -3.58
CA LEU A 115 6.40 -8.89 -2.53
C LEU A 115 5.05 -9.37 -1.99
N HIS A 116 4.04 -8.50 -1.96
CA HIS A 116 2.68 -8.88 -1.60
C HIS A 116 2.09 -9.83 -2.67
N CYS A 117 2.13 -9.45 -3.95
CA CYS A 117 1.61 -10.24 -5.05
C CYS A 117 2.28 -11.62 -5.11
N LYS A 118 3.62 -11.69 -5.05
CA LYS A 118 4.34 -12.97 -5.05
C LYS A 118 3.90 -13.90 -3.91
N ARG A 119 3.82 -13.38 -2.68
CA ARG A 119 3.35 -14.15 -1.51
C ARG A 119 1.94 -14.69 -1.70
N GLN A 120 1.02 -13.86 -2.21
CA GLN A 120 -0.38 -14.23 -2.38
C GLN A 120 -0.56 -15.23 -3.53
N VAL A 121 0.14 -15.02 -4.65
CA VAL A 121 0.15 -15.95 -5.79
C VAL A 121 0.72 -17.29 -5.37
N GLU A 122 1.88 -17.33 -4.73
CA GLU A 122 2.50 -18.57 -4.24
C GLU A 122 1.55 -19.33 -3.30
N LYS A 123 0.91 -18.62 -2.37
CA LYS A 123 -0.09 -19.22 -1.48
C LYS A 123 -1.25 -19.85 -2.25
N ILE A 124 -1.81 -19.15 -3.23
CA ILE A 124 -2.91 -19.64 -4.07
C ILE A 124 -2.47 -20.85 -4.90
N LEU A 125 -1.27 -20.82 -5.48
CA LEU A 125 -0.75 -21.92 -6.29
C LEU A 125 -0.47 -23.19 -5.44
N ASN A 126 -0.19 -23.04 -4.16
CA ASN A 126 0.07 -24.15 -3.24
C ASN A 126 -1.20 -24.70 -2.59
N GLU A 127 -2.19 -23.85 -2.30
CA GLU A 127 -3.40 -24.23 -1.54
C GLU A 127 -4.58 -24.63 -2.44
N GLU A 128 -4.70 -24.04 -3.63
CA GLU A 128 -5.87 -24.23 -4.50
C GLU A 128 -5.61 -25.27 -5.62
N GLU A 129 -6.66 -26.00 -6.00
CA GLU A 129 -6.60 -26.97 -7.09
C GLU A 129 -6.33 -26.28 -8.45
N LYS A 130 -5.71 -27.00 -9.38
CA LYS A 130 -5.27 -26.42 -10.67
C LYS A 130 -6.39 -25.72 -11.44
N GLU A 131 -7.59 -26.31 -11.42
CA GLU A 131 -8.77 -25.79 -12.11
C GLU A 131 -9.31 -24.52 -11.43
N GLU A 132 -9.15 -24.40 -10.11
CA GLU A 132 -9.66 -23.28 -9.33
C GLU A 132 -8.67 -22.10 -9.21
N ARG A 133 -7.37 -22.32 -9.44
CA ARG A 133 -6.31 -21.31 -9.29
C ARG A 133 -6.60 -20.01 -10.02
N GLN A 134 -7.03 -20.07 -11.28
CA GLN A 134 -7.28 -18.87 -12.09
C GLN A 134 -8.40 -18.02 -11.50
N GLU A 135 -9.48 -18.66 -11.05
CA GLU A 135 -10.59 -17.98 -10.39
C GLU A 135 -10.17 -17.43 -9.02
N ALA A 136 -9.41 -18.21 -8.24
CA ALA A 136 -8.89 -17.78 -6.95
C ALA A 136 -7.96 -16.56 -7.06
N LEU A 137 -7.09 -16.52 -8.08
CA LEU A 137 -6.21 -15.38 -8.38
C LEU A 137 -7.02 -14.12 -8.68
N ARG A 138 -8.05 -14.22 -9.53
CA ARG A 138 -8.92 -13.09 -9.89
C ARG A 138 -9.76 -12.60 -8.71
N ARG A 139 -10.26 -13.51 -7.89
CA ARG A 139 -11.09 -13.21 -6.72
C ARG A 139 -10.31 -12.55 -5.58
N LYS A 140 -9.10 -13.03 -5.29
CA LYS A 140 -8.25 -12.52 -4.20
C LYS A 140 -7.36 -11.34 -4.62
N GLY A 141 -7.17 -11.16 -5.92
CA GLY A 141 -6.36 -10.10 -6.51
C GLY A 141 -7.10 -8.77 -6.69
N GLY A 142 -6.51 -7.89 -7.48
CA GLY A 142 -7.08 -6.61 -7.86
C GLY A 142 -7.05 -5.55 -6.76
N VAL A 143 -8.12 -4.76 -6.70
CA VAL A 143 -8.24 -3.57 -5.86
C VAL A 143 -9.58 -3.56 -5.16
N SER A 144 -9.67 -2.86 -4.02
CA SER A 144 -10.91 -2.68 -3.29
C SER A 144 -11.09 -1.25 -2.81
N LEU A 145 -12.20 -0.62 -3.18
CA LEU A 145 -12.55 0.74 -2.74
C LEU A 145 -13.16 0.76 -1.33
N LEU A 146 -13.69 -0.37 -0.86
CA LEU A 146 -14.38 -0.43 0.43
C LEU A 146 -13.44 -0.10 1.60
N PRO A 147 -12.25 -0.72 1.75
CA PRO A 147 -11.35 -0.42 2.86
C PRO A 147 -10.91 1.06 2.98
N PRO A 148 -10.44 1.75 1.91
CA PRO A 148 -10.08 3.15 2.03
C PRO A 148 -11.29 4.06 2.32
N VAL A 149 -12.48 3.75 1.81
CA VAL A 149 -13.71 4.50 2.13
C VAL A 149 -14.09 4.34 3.60
N VAL A 150 -14.09 3.11 4.13
CA VAL A 150 -14.35 2.86 5.55
C VAL A 150 -13.34 3.60 6.41
N PHE A 151 -12.06 3.53 6.05
CA PHE A 151 -11.00 4.25 6.77
C PHE A 151 -11.21 5.78 6.75
N LEU A 152 -11.60 6.35 5.61
CA LEU A 152 -11.93 7.78 5.50
C LEU A 152 -13.08 8.17 6.43
N LEU A 153 -14.16 7.39 6.44
CA LEU A 153 -15.33 7.65 7.30
C LEU A 153 -14.95 7.61 8.79
N LEU A 154 -14.15 6.63 9.20
CA LEU A 154 -13.65 6.54 10.58
C LEU A 154 -12.78 7.75 10.94
N ALA A 155 -11.89 8.18 10.04
CA ALA A 155 -11.05 9.36 10.25
C ALA A 155 -11.88 10.64 10.38
N LEU A 156 -12.94 10.80 9.57
CA LEU A 156 -13.85 11.95 9.65
C LEU A 156 -14.65 11.95 10.95
N ILE A 157 -15.20 10.79 11.36
CA ILE A 157 -15.91 10.66 12.64
C ILE A 157 -15.00 11.04 13.80
N TRP A 158 -13.76 10.55 13.80
CA TRP A 158 -12.77 10.89 14.82
C TRP A 158 -12.45 12.39 14.82
N LEU A 159 -12.23 13.00 13.65
CA LEU A 159 -11.93 14.44 13.52
C LEU A 159 -13.07 15.31 14.02
N ILE A 160 -14.31 14.98 13.63
CA ILE A 160 -15.51 15.66 14.10
C ILE A 160 -15.63 15.54 15.62
N SER A 161 -15.42 14.34 16.17
CA SER A 161 -15.49 14.10 17.61
C SER A 161 -14.48 14.96 18.39
N ASN A 162 -13.24 15.06 17.89
CA ASN A 162 -12.21 15.92 18.49
C ASN A 162 -12.57 17.41 18.40
N TYR A 163 -13.12 17.86 17.27
CA TYR A 163 -13.59 19.24 17.11
C TYR A 163 -14.68 19.59 18.14
N TYR A 164 -15.67 18.72 18.32
CA TYR A 164 -16.72 18.90 19.32
C TYR A 164 -16.16 18.94 20.75
N GLN A 165 -15.25 18.03 21.11
CA GLN A 165 -14.64 18.02 22.45
C GLN A 165 -13.89 19.33 22.75
N GLY A 166 -13.11 19.83 21.79
CA GLY A 166 -12.37 21.09 21.92
C GLY A 166 -13.28 22.32 22.02
N HIS A 167 -14.39 22.34 21.27
CA HIS A 167 -15.32 23.47 21.27
C HIS A 167 -16.19 23.55 22.54
N TYR A 168 -16.64 22.40 23.06
CA TYR A 168 -17.53 22.33 24.21
C TYR A 168 -16.81 22.13 25.56
N GLY A 169 -15.47 22.15 25.57
CA GLY A 169 -14.68 22.02 26.79
C GLY A 169 -14.89 20.68 27.53
N ILE A 170 -15.34 19.64 26.81
CA ILE A 170 -15.49 18.30 27.39
C ILE A 170 -14.07 17.76 27.60
N ASN A 171 -13.60 17.86 28.84
CA ASN A 171 -12.23 17.53 29.22
C ASN A 171 -12.08 16.00 29.35
N THR A 172 -12.10 15.29 28.22
CA THR A 172 -11.66 13.89 28.16
C THR A 172 -10.15 13.89 27.97
N ASN A 173 -9.40 13.98 29.08
CA ASN A 173 -7.95 13.69 29.12
C ASN A 173 -7.58 12.23 28.75
N PHE A 174 -8.49 11.51 28.11
CA PHE A 174 -8.32 10.15 27.67
C PHE A 174 -8.84 10.05 26.24
N ILE A 175 -7.88 9.97 25.31
CA ILE A 175 -7.78 8.97 24.23
C ILE A 175 -7.11 9.60 22.98
N PHE A 176 -5.84 9.20 22.79
CA PHE A 176 -4.87 9.37 21.69
C PHE A 176 -4.27 10.77 21.40
#